data_AF-A0A1H0B5C7-F1
#
_entry.id   AF-A0A1H0B5C7-F1
#
_cell.length_a   1.000
_cell.length_b   1.000
_cell.length_c   1.000
_cell.angle_alpha   90.00
_cell.angle_beta   90.00
_cell.angle_gamma   90.00
#
_symmetry.space_group_name_H-M   'P 1'
#
loop_
_entity.id
_entity.type
_entity.pdbx_description
1 polymer ?
#
loop_
_entity_poly.entity_id
_entity_poly.type
_entity_poly.pdbx_seq_one_letter_code
_entity_poly.pdbx_strand_id
1 'polypeptide(L)'
;MKLKDHIGTYIKLEISGNKTISGILIDIGSDLWVIYNGYDYLYIPTVHIQNWKFPKIEEIDEIITLSDDQSPLFNPNEEISLRKTLTAAKGIFSEIYVTSKLALHGYVISIMNNYFVFYSPIYKTMFISLNHLKWLIPYTNSQRPYGLSNANLPVNPTNITFARSFEVQIEKLNGTLIVFNIGENENVMGKVMGIKNNFVELITAKGDPVYLNLQHIKTVHLT
;
A
#
# COMPACT_ATOMS: atom_id res chain seq x y z
N MET A 1 17.35 5.96 -24.21
CA MET A 1 17.89 5.21 -23.06
C MET A 1 16.80 4.26 -22.58
N LYS A 2 17.02 2.94 -22.55
CA LYS A 2 16.00 2.02 -22.05
C LYS A 2 16.15 1.96 -20.53
N LEU A 3 15.09 2.31 -19.79
CA LEU A 3 15.12 2.32 -18.31
C LEU A 3 15.61 1.01 -17.71
N LYS A 4 15.31 -0.13 -18.35
CA LYS A 4 15.75 -1.46 -17.94
C LYS A 4 17.27 -1.67 -17.98
N ASP A 5 18.01 -0.85 -18.72
CA ASP A 5 19.49 -0.94 -18.78
C ASP A 5 20.14 -0.58 -17.43
N HIS A 6 19.39 -0.02 -16.49
CA HIS A 6 19.85 0.38 -15.16
C HIS A 6 19.49 -0.62 -14.06
N ILE A 7 18.89 -1.76 -14.38
CA ILE A 7 18.69 -2.84 -13.39
C ILE A 7 20.05 -3.30 -12.84
N GLY A 8 20.10 -3.56 -11.53
CA GLY A 8 21.31 -3.90 -10.78
C GLY A 8 22.12 -2.69 -10.29
N THR A 9 21.70 -1.46 -10.61
CA THR A 9 22.40 -0.24 -10.18
C THR A 9 21.79 0.33 -8.91
N TYR A 10 22.63 0.98 -8.10
CA TYR A 10 22.17 1.73 -6.93
C TYR A 10 21.59 3.08 -7.36
N ILE A 11 20.35 3.36 -6.97
CA ILE A 11 19.63 4.58 -7.31
C ILE A 11 18.96 5.20 -6.08
N LYS A 12 18.63 6.48 -6.19
CA LYS A 12 17.85 7.26 -5.22
C LYS A 12 16.56 7.74 -5.88
N LEU A 13 15.43 7.39 -5.30
CA LEU A 13 14.08 7.77 -5.72
C LEU A 13 13.53 8.87 -4.83
N GLU A 14 12.91 9.88 -5.44
CA GLU A 14 12.00 10.80 -4.75
C GLU A 14 10.56 10.35 -5.00
N ILE A 15 9.82 10.15 -3.91
CA ILE A 15 8.45 9.65 -3.93
C ILE A 15 7.52 10.71 -3.34
N SER A 16 6.33 10.82 -3.92
CA SER A 16 5.26 11.70 -3.45
C SER A 16 5.07 11.64 -1.92
N GLY A 17 4.95 12.81 -1.29
CA GLY A 17 4.93 12.93 0.17
C GLY A 17 6.29 13.22 0.80
N ASN A 18 7.24 13.76 0.01
CA ASN A 18 8.60 14.16 0.40
C ASN A 18 9.41 13.03 1.05
N LYS A 19 9.28 11.81 0.51
CA LYS A 19 10.03 10.65 0.99
C LYS A 19 11.05 10.24 -0.05
N THR A 20 12.25 9.92 0.41
CA THR A 20 13.34 9.48 -0.44
C THR A 20 13.68 8.04 -0.11
N ILE A 21 13.89 7.22 -1.13
CA ILE A 21 14.25 5.81 -1.00
C ILE A 21 15.51 5.57 -1.82
N SER A 22 16.54 4.99 -1.21
CA SER A 22 17.76 4.59 -1.90
C SER A 22 17.92 3.08 -1.87
N GLY A 23 18.48 2.50 -2.92
CA GLY A 23 18.70 1.06 -2.99
C GLY A 23 19.06 0.57 -4.38
N ILE A 24 19.23 -0.74 -4.51
CA ILE A 24 19.51 -1.39 -5.79
C ILE A 24 18.20 -1.53 -6.57
N LEU A 25 18.18 -1.06 -7.82
CA LEU A 25 17.06 -1.28 -8.74
C LEU A 25 17.03 -2.75 -9.18
N ILE A 26 16.04 -3.50 -8.71
CA ILE A 26 15.94 -4.94 -8.95
C ILE A 26 15.18 -5.25 -10.23
N ASP A 27 14.08 -4.55 -10.47
CA ASP A 27 13.25 -4.78 -11.66
C ASP A 27 12.38 -3.56 -12.00
N ILE A 28 11.98 -3.48 -13.27
CA ILE A 28 11.07 -2.48 -13.84
C ILE A 28 9.97 -3.19 -14.61
N GLY A 29 8.76 -3.06 -14.08
CA GLY A 29 7.51 -3.46 -14.72
C GLY A 29 6.88 -2.40 -15.60
N SER A 30 5.62 -2.66 -15.98
CA SER A 30 4.82 -1.72 -16.78
C SER A 30 4.37 -0.49 -16.00
N ASP A 31 4.05 -0.66 -14.70
CA ASP A 31 3.58 0.41 -13.81
C ASP A 31 4.22 0.36 -12.40
N LEU A 32 5.24 -0.48 -12.20
CA LEU A 32 5.83 -0.78 -10.88
C LEU A 32 7.34 -0.94 -10.96
N TRP A 33 8.08 -0.41 -9.99
CA TRP A 33 9.52 -0.66 -9.81
C TRP A 33 9.78 -1.47 -8.54
N VAL A 34 10.87 -2.24 -8.52
CA VAL A 34 11.32 -2.97 -7.34
C VAL A 34 12.67 -2.44 -6.90
N ILE A 35 12.77 -1.96 -5.66
CA ILE A 35 14.01 -1.48 -5.06
C ILE A 35 14.35 -2.37 -3.87
N TYR A 36 15.58 -2.85 -3.80
CA TYR A 36 16.12 -3.46 -2.60
C TYR A 36 16.88 -2.42 -1.78
N ASN A 37 16.38 -2.10 -0.59
CA ASN A 37 16.96 -1.07 0.28
C ASN A 37 18.04 -1.61 1.24
N GLY A 38 18.51 -2.84 1.04
CA GLY A 38 19.48 -3.52 1.92
C GLY A 38 18.83 -4.40 2.98
N TYR A 39 17.53 -4.26 3.21
CA TYR A 39 16.77 -5.06 4.17
C TYR A 39 15.56 -5.72 3.53
N ASP A 40 14.84 -5.00 2.68
CA ASP A 40 13.55 -5.40 2.13
C ASP A 40 13.47 -5.10 0.63
N TYR A 41 12.60 -5.84 -0.06
CA TYR A 41 12.20 -5.56 -1.44
C TYR A 41 10.95 -4.68 -1.44
N LEU A 42 11.09 -3.44 -1.90
CA LEU A 42 10.03 -2.45 -1.98
C LEU A 42 9.43 -2.43 -3.39
N TYR A 43 8.13 -2.73 -3.47
CA TYR A 43 7.36 -2.68 -4.71
C TYR A 43 6.64 -1.34 -4.81
N ILE A 44 7.13 -0.45 -5.67
CA ILE A 44 6.77 0.98 -5.72
C ILE A 44 6.02 1.29 -7.03
N PRO A 45 4.74 1.71 -6.99
CA PRO A 45 4.04 2.16 -8.18
C PRO A 45 4.67 3.41 -8.79
N THR A 46 4.88 3.37 -10.10
CA THR A 46 5.55 4.44 -10.86
C THR A 46 4.82 5.79 -10.77
N VAL A 47 3.49 5.78 -10.59
CA VAL A 47 2.68 6.99 -10.37
C VAL A 47 3.11 7.81 -9.15
N HIS A 48 3.86 7.21 -8.22
CA HIS A 48 4.38 7.89 -7.04
C HIS A 48 5.84 8.32 -7.14
N ILE A 49 6.57 7.82 -8.14
CA ILE A 49 7.97 8.18 -8.38
C ILE A 49 8.00 9.54 -9.09
N GLN A 50 8.49 10.56 -8.41
CA GLN A 50 8.57 11.92 -8.95
C GLN A 50 9.83 12.11 -9.78
N ASN A 51 10.97 11.59 -9.30
CA ASN A 51 12.22 11.54 -10.03
C ASN A 51 13.14 10.45 -9.44
N TRP A 52 14.20 10.13 -10.18
CA TRP A 52 15.25 9.24 -9.72
C TRP A 52 16.61 9.72 -10.22
N LYS A 53 17.66 9.40 -9.47
CA LYS A 53 19.04 9.75 -9.83
C LYS A 53 20.03 8.71 -9.32
N PHE A 54 21.21 8.69 -9.94
CA PHE A 54 22.38 8.06 -9.33
C PHE A 54 22.88 8.98 -8.20
N PRO A 55 22.98 8.50 -6.96
CA PRO A 55 23.57 9.28 -5.89
C PRO A 55 25.06 9.48 -6.15
N LYS A 56 25.60 10.60 -5.68
CA LYS A 56 27.05 10.79 -5.59
C LYS A 56 27.61 9.83 -4.54
N ILE A 57 28.88 9.45 -4.65
CA ILE A 57 29.54 8.54 -3.69
C ILE A 57 29.39 9.05 -2.25
N GLU A 58 29.47 10.37 -2.05
CA GLU A 58 29.30 11.03 -0.75
C GLU A 58 27.86 10.96 -0.19
N GLU A 59 26.86 10.66 -1.02
CA GLU A 59 25.45 10.49 -0.61
C GLU A 59 25.10 9.02 -0.28
N ILE A 60 26.06 8.10 -0.38
CA ILE A 60 25.85 6.66 -0.09
C ILE A 60 26.26 6.40 1.35
N ASP A 61 25.27 6.36 2.24
CA ASP A 61 25.49 6.13 3.68
C ASP A 61 26.05 4.72 3.97
N GLU A 62 25.60 3.71 3.22
CA GLU A 62 26.02 2.31 3.37
C GLU A 62 26.12 1.60 2.02
N ILE A 63 27.11 0.70 1.88
CA ILE A 63 27.25 -0.17 0.72
C ILE A 63 26.27 -1.33 0.87
N ILE A 64 25.20 -1.29 0.06
CA ILE A 64 24.21 -2.36 0.00
C ILE A 64 24.69 -3.46 -0.93
N THR A 65 24.71 -4.70 -0.43
CA THR A 65 24.91 -5.92 -1.23
C THR A 65 23.64 -6.75 -1.21
N LEU A 66 23.34 -7.44 -2.32
CA LEU A 66 22.24 -8.40 -2.34
C LEU A 66 22.56 -9.55 -1.37
N SER A 67 21.67 -9.80 -0.41
CA SER A 67 21.78 -10.94 0.50
C SER A 67 21.18 -12.18 -0.13
N ASP A 68 21.84 -13.34 -0.02
CA ASP A 68 21.30 -14.62 -0.49
C ASP A 68 20.06 -15.09 0.31
N ASP A 69 19.87 -14.59 1.52
CA ASP A 69 18.79 -15.01 2.43
C ASP A 69 17.41 -14.46 2.06
N GLN A 70 17.33 -13.51 1.12
CA GLN A 70 16.08 -12.87 0.73
C GLN A 70 15.91 -12.83 -0.79
N SER A 71 14.80 -13.35 -1.26
CA SER A 71 14.44 -13.34 -2.68
C SER A 71 13.24 -12.42 -2.93
N PRO A 72 13.20 -11.72 -4.07
CA PRO A 72 12.01 -10.97 -4.47
C PRO A 72 10.82 -11.93 -4.67
N LEU A 73 9.61 -11.38 -4.60
CA LEU A 73 8.34 -12.07 -4.84
C LEU A 73 8.23 -12.70 -6.24
N PHE A 74 8.96 -12.16 -7.22
CA PHE A 74 8.94 -12.61 -8.61
C PHE A 74 10.35 -12.92 -9.10
N ASN A 75 10.43 -13.81 -10.08
CA ASN A 75 11.66 -14.00 -10.85
C ASN A 75 11.95 -12.76 -11.72
N PRO A 76 13.22 -12.35 -11.91
CA PRO A 76 13.57 -11.15 -12.69
C PRO A 76 13.13 -11.14 -14.16
N ASN A 77 12.71 -12.29 -14.70
CA ASN A 77 12.27 -12.42 -16.09
C ASN A 77 10.75 -12.31 -16.26
N GLU A 78 10.00 -12.25 -15.17
CA GLU A 78 8.54 -12.11 -15.22
C GLU A 78 8.16 -10.64 -15.35
N GLU A 79 7.24 -10.32 -16.27
CA GLU A 79 6.72 -8.96 -16.37
C GLU A 79 5.87 -8.63 -15.13
N ILE A 80 6.37 -7.75 -14.28
CA ILE A 80 5.69 -7.28 -13.07
C ILE A 80 4.77 -6.08 -13.34
N SER A 81 3.72 -5.98 -12.53
CA SER A 81 2.81 -4.82 -12.46
C SER A 81 2.21 -4.74 -11.05
N LEU A 82 1.66 -3.60 -10.66
CA LEU A 82 1.03 -3.44 -9.34
C LEU A 82 -0.03 -4.52 -9.08
N ARG A 83 -0.90 -4.78 -10.06
CA ARG A 83 -1.96 -5.80 -9.91
C ARG A 83 -1.40 -7.20 -9.77
N LYS A 84 -0.39 -7.57 -10.56
CA LYS A 84 0.29 -8.88 -10.45
C LYS A 84 0.94 -9.02 -9.07
N THR A 85 1.65 -7.98 -8.61
CA THR A 85 2.30 -7.94 -7.29
C THR A 85 1.32 -8.11 -6.15
N LEU A 86 0.22 -7.35 -6.12
CA LEU A 86 -0.81 -7.52 -5.08
C LEU A 86 -1.42 -8.93 -5.12
N THR A 87 -1.58 -9.51 -6.32
CA THR A 87 -2.14 -10.86 -6.48
C THR A 87 -1.20 -11.92 -5.91
N ALA A 88 0.11 -11.80 -6.18
CA ALA A 88 1.12 -12.70 -5.62
C ALA A 88 1.29 -12.51 -4.10
N ALA A 89 1.13 -11.28 -3.58
CA ALA A 89 1.17 -10.98 -2.15
C ALA A 89 -0.11 -11.37 -1.39
N LYS A 90 -1.14 -11.88 -2.08
CA LYS A 90 -2.40 -12.30 -1.44
C LYS A 90 -2.14 -13.42 -0.44
N GLY A 91 -2.56 -13.21 0.81
CA GLY A 91 -2.33 -14.16 1.90
C GLY A 91 -0.90 -14.15 2.47
N ILE A 92 0.01 -13.35 1.91
CA ILE A 92 1.35 -13.11 2.48
C ILE A 92 1.25 -11.92 3.42
N PHE A 93 1.81 -12.06 4.63
CA PHE A 93 1.87 -10.92 5.55
C PHE A 93 2.75 -9.84 4.94
N SER A 94 2.24 -8.62 4.88
CA SER A 94 2.86 -7.53 4.16
C SER A 94 2.75 -6.24 4.96
N GLU A 95 3.74 -5.38 4.78
CA GLU A 95 3.69 -3.98 5.16
C GLU A 95 3.33 -3.16 3.92
N ILE A 96 2.41 -2.20 4.09
CA ILE A 96 2.05 -1.24 3.05
C ILE A 96 2.19 0.17 3.58
N TYR A 97 2.60 1.07 2.68
CA TYR A 97 2.53 2.51 2.92
C TYR A 97 1.51 3.11 1.98
N VAL A 98 0.50 3.74 2.56
CA VAL A 98 -0.52 4.50 1.81
C VAL A 98 -0.32 6.00 2.04
N THR A 99 0.09 6.35 3.25
CA THR A 99 0.50 7.69 3.66
C THR A 99 2.00 7.64 3.97
N SER A 100 2.69 8.78 3.97
CA SER A 100 4.12 8.81 4.26
C SER A 100 4.47 8.60 5.75
N LYS A 101 3.45 8.57 6.63
CA LYS A 101 3.63 8.65 8.09
C LYS A 101 3.41 7.34 8.83
N LEU A 102 2.60 6.43 8.30
CA LEU A 102 2.21 5.22 8.99
C LEU A 102 2.30 4.01 8.06
N ALA A 103 3.04 3.01 8.52
CA ALA A 103 3.03 1.66 7.95
C ALA A 103 1.78 0.91 8.41
N LEU A 104 1.11 0.22 7.50
CA LEU A 104 0.02 -0.71 7.82
C LEU A 104 0.50 -2.14 7.57
N HIS A 105 0.36 -3.00 8.57
CA HIS A 105 0.76 -4.39 8.48
C HIS A 105 -0.47 -5.30 8.44
N GLY A 106 -0.42 -6.34 7.60
CA GLY A 106 -1.58 -7.19 7.37
C GLY A 106 -1.49 -8.04 6.10
N TYR A 107 -2.65 -8.45 5.60
CA TYR A 107 -2.76 -9.34 4.45
C TYR A 107 -3.61 -8.71 3.35
N VAL A 108 -3.15 -8.79 2.10
CA VAL A 108 -4.03 -8.57 0.96
C VAL A 108 -5.02 -9.73 0.88
N ILE A 109 -6.33 -9.42 0.94
CA ILE A 109 -7.41 -10.40 0.94
C ILE A 109 -8.03 -10.54 -0.44
N SER A 110 -8.30 -9.41 -1.09
CA SER A 110 -8.92 -9.37 -2.41
C SER A 110 -8.58 -8.09 -3.13
N ILE A 111 -8.61 -8.12 -4.46
CA ILE A 111 -8.16 -7.03 -5.33
C ILE A 111 -9.28 -6.74 -6.31
N MET A 112 -9.80 -5.52 -6.28
CA MET A 112 -10.90 -5.06 -7.12
C MET A 112 -10.36 -4.20 -8.27
N ASN A 113 -11.20 -3.38 -8.91
CA ASN A 113 -10.76 -2.60 -10.07
C ASN A 113 -9.80 -1.47 -9.70
N ASN A 114 -10.15 -0.67 -8.70
CA ASN A 114 -9.40 0.53 -8.28
C ASN A 114 -9.05 0.56 -6.78
N TYR A 115 -9.29 -0.54 -6.06
CA TYR A 115 -8.92 -0.70 -4.66
C TYR A 115 -8.63 -2.16 -4.33
N PHE A 116 -8.05 -2.41 -3.17
CA PHE A 116 -7.89 -3.75 -2.61
C PHE A 116 -8.38 -3.79 -1.16
N VAL A 117 -8.76 -4.99 -0.74
CA VAL A 117 -9.16 -5.31 0.64
C VAL A 117 -7.92 -5.77 1.38
N PHE A 118 -7.61 -5.08 2.47
CA PHE A 118 -6.46 -5.37 3.32
C PHE A 118 -6.94 -5.69 4.72
N TYR A 119 -6.53 -6.83 5.27
CA TYR A 119 -6.84 -7.17 6.65
C TYR A 119 -5.62 -6.87 7.52
N SER A 120 -5.73 -5.88 8.40
CA SER A 120 -4.75 -5.61 9.43
C SER A 120 -5.14 -6.33 10.74
N PRO A 121 -4.21 -6.98 11.46
CA PRO A 121 -4.52 -7.53 12.78
C PRO A 121 -5.01 -6.47 13.78
N ILE A 122 -4.50 -5.25 13.63
CA ILE A 122 -4.82 -4.08 14.46
C ILE A 122 -6.11 -3.41 13.98
N TYR A 123 -6.19 -3.08 12.69
CA TYR A 123 -7.29 -2.28 12.11
C TYR A 123 -8.37 -3.11 11.40
N LYS A 124 -8.34 -4.44 11.48
CA LYS A 124 -9.30 -5.35 10.84
C LYS A 124 -9.42 -5.09 9.33
N THR A 125 -10.63 -5.15 8.78
CA THR A 125 -10.86 -5.00 7.34
C THR A 125 -10.75 -3.55 6.91
N MET A 126 -9.84 -3.29 5.97
CA MET A 126 -9.59 -1.98 5.38
C MET A 126 -9.78 -2.03 3.86
N PHE A 127 -10.27 -0.94 3.29
CA PHE A 127 -10.28 -0.73 1.84
C PHE A 127 -9.24 0.31 1.48
N ILE A 128 -8.31 -0.06 0.61
CA ILE A 128 -7.17 0.77 0.23
C ILE A 128 -7.25 1.07 -1.26
N SER A 129 -7.31 2.35 -1.60
CA SER A 129 -7.31 2.79 -3.01
C SER A 129 -5.96 2.48 -3.66
N LEU A 130 -5.98 1.90 -4.87
CA LEU A 130 -4.76 1.56 -5.61
C LEU A 130 -3.95 2.80 -5.97
N ASN A 131 -4.61 3.93 -6.19
CA ASN A 131 -3.97 5.21 -6.54
C ASN A 131 -3.20 5.84 -5.37
N HIS A 132 -3.32 5.28 -4.16
CA HIS A 132 -2.69 5.83 -2.96
C HIS A 132 -1.65 4.89 -2.34
N LEU A 133 -1.50 3.66 -2.83
CA LEU A 133 -0.47 2.73 -2.34
C LEU A 133 0.93 3.19 -2.80
N LYS A 134 1.74 3.70 -1.87
CA LYS A 134 3.10 4.18 -2.13
C LYS A 134 4.07 3.04 -2.37
N TRP A 135 4.04 2.02 -1.53
CA TRP A 135 4.75 0.76 -1.77
C TRP A 135 4.23 -0.37 -0.88
N LEU A 136 4.55 -1.59 -1.31
CA LEU A 136 4.28 -2.85 -0.61
C LEU A 136 5.62 -3.53 -0.30
N ILE A 137 5.73 -4.10 0.89
CA ILE A 137 6.83 -4.95 1.34
C ILE A 137 6.23 -6.28 1.82
N PRO A 138 6.28 -7.34 1.00
CA PRO A 138 5.92 -8.68 1.43
C PRO A 138 6.96 -9.21 2.42
N TYR A 139 6.52 -9.78 3.54
CA TYR A 139 7.42 -10.39 4.52
C TYR A 139 7.91 -11.73 3.99
N THR A 140 9.15 -12.08 4.33
CA THR A 140 9.68 -13.41 4.05
C THR A 140 9.07 -14.44 5.01
N ASN A 141 8.96 -15.70 4.58
CA ASN A 141 8.28 -16.78 5.32
C ASN A 141 8.85 -17.05 6.73
N SER A 142 10.06 -16.57 7.04
CA SER A 142 10.72 -16.70 8.34
C SER A 142 10.27 -15.65 9.36
N GLN A 143 9.67 -14.54 8.93
CA GLN A 143 9.26 -13.45 9.80
C GLN A 143 7.88 -13.73 10.39
N ARG A 144 7.80 -13.88 11.72
CA ARG A 144 6.53 -13.98 12.46
C ARG A 144 6.12 -12.60 12.95
N PRO A 145 5.09 -11.97 12.38
CA PRO A 145 4.68 -10.65 12.80
C PRO A 145 4.23 -10.65 14.27
N TYR A 146 4.70 -9.68 15.04
CA TYR A 146 4.37 -9.51 16.46
C TYR A 146 4.66 -10.73 17.34
N GLY A 147 5.51 -11.67 16.89
CA GLY A 147 5.74 -12.94 17.58
C GLY A 147 4.50 -13.84 17.68
N LEU A 148 3.42 -13.53 16.93
CA LEU A 148 2.17 -14.27 16.97
C LEU A 148 2.29 -15.58 16.17
N SER A 149 1.63 -16.63 16.64
CA SER A 149 1.43 -17.84 15.85
C SER A 149 0.31 -17.62 14.82
N ASN A 150 0.35 -18.35 13.69
CA ASN A 150 -0.68 -18.26 12.65
C ASN A 150 -2.12 -18.51 13.18
N ALA A 151 -2.27 -19.23 14.30
CA ALA A 151 -3.55 -19.45 14.96
C ALA A 151 -4.18 -18.16 15.55
N ASN A 152 -3.37 -17.14 15.85
CA ASN A 152 -3.81 -15.87 16.42
C ASN A 152 -4.09 -14.79 15.37
N LEU A 153 -3.88 -15.10 14.08
CA LEU A 153 -4.16 -14.22 12.95
C LEU A 153 -5.31 -14.81 12.14
N PRO A 154 -6.55 -14.84 12.66
CA PRO A 154 -7.68 -15.36 11.93
C PRO A 154 -7.93 -14.48 10.70
N VAL A 155 -7.51 -14.96 9.53
CA VAL A 155 -7.90 -14.42 8.23
C VAL A 155 -9.31 -14.92 7.94
N ASN A 156 -10.26 -14.68 8.84
CA ASN A 156 -11.65 -15.02 8.61
C ASN A 156 -12.21 -13.98 7.63
N PRO A 157 -12.52 -14.37 6.38
CA PRO A 157 -13.14 -13.43 5.45
C PRO A 157 -14.47 -13.01 6.05
N THR A 158 -14.63 -11.70 6.29
CA THR A 158 -15.95 -11.12 6.55
C THR A 158 -16.88 -11.54 5.41
N ASN A 159 -18.11 -11.98 5.72
CA ASN A 159 -19.17 -12.35 4.75
C ASN A 159 -19.66 -11.16 3.87
N ILE A 160 -18.86 -10.12 3.73
CA ILE A 160 -19.17 -8.90 3.00
C ILE A 160 -18.88 -9.15 1.52
N THR A 161 -19.90 -8.97 0.69
CA THR A 161 -19.73 -8.95 -0.76
C THR A 161 -19.10 -7.61 -1.18
N PHE A 162 -17.83 -7.66 -1.57
CA PHE A 162 -17.10 -6.47 -2.02
C PHE A 162 -17.62 -5.98 -3.37
N ALA A 163 -17.76 -4.67 -3.53
CA ALA A 163 -18.10 -4.06 -4.82
C ALA A 163 -16.90 -4.06 -5.77
N ARG A 164 -17.15 -3.91 -7.08
CA ARG A 164 -16.08 -3.88 -8.09
C ARG A 164 -15.25 -2.59 -8.05
N SER A 165 -15.84 -1.47 -7.65
CA SER A 165 -15.15 -0.18 -7.54
C SER A 165 -15.23 0.39 -6.13
N PHE A 166 -14.26 1.24 -5.80
CA PHE A 166 -14.08 1.86 -4.50
C PHE A 166 -15.26 2.75 -4.12
N GLU A 167 -15.78 3.48 -5.10
CA GLU A 167 -16.90 4.41 -4.97
C GLU A 167 -18.18 3.65 -4.59
N VAL A 168 -18.49 2.57 -5.32
CA VAL A 168 -19.63 1.69 -5.01
C VAL A 168 -19.42 0.97 -3.67
N GLN A 169 -18.17 0.64 -3.32
CA GLN A 169 -17.87 0.05 -2.02
C GLN A 169 -18.16 1.03 -0.89
N ILE A 170 -17.79 2.31 -1.02
CA ILE A 170 -18.10 3.34 -0.01
C ILE A 170 -19.60 3.61 0.04
N GLU A 171 -20.29 3.63 -1.09
CA GLU A 171 -21.75 3.80 -1.13
C GLU A 171 -22.49 2.69 -0.37
N LYS A 172 -22.02 1.44 -0.47
CA LYS A 172 -22.56 0.31 0.33
C LYS A 172 -22.38 0.48 1.84
N LEU A 173 -21.50 1.39 2.29
CA LEU A 173 -21.25 1.68 3.70
C LEU A 173 -22.18 2.78 4.24
N ASN A 174 -23.16 3.23 3.48
CA ASN A 174 -24.13 4.22 3.97
C ASN A 174 -24.78 3.77 5.30
N GLY A 175 -24.84 4.68 6.26
CA GLY A 175 -25.35 4.43 7.61
C GLY A 175 -24.34 3.79 8.57
N THR A 176 -23.15 3.40 8.12
CA THR A 176 -22.12 2.79 8.98
C THR A 176 -21.14 3.81 9.54
N LEU A 177 -20.59 3.52 10.73
CA LEU A 177 -19.49 4.28 11.32
C LEU A 177 -18.17 3.83 10.71
N ILE A 178 -17.42 4.79 10.18
CA ILE A 178 -16.21 4.55 9.40
C ILE A 178 -15.13 5.55 9.83
N VAL A 179 -13.87 5.14 9.67
CA VAL A 179 -12.72 6.03 9.73
C VAL A 179 -12.07 6.11 8.34
N PHE A 180 -11.89 7.31 7.83
CA PHE A 180 -11.15 7.58 6.59
C PHE A 180 -9.74 8.10 6.89
N ASN A 181 -8.81 7.77 5.99
CA ASN A 181 -7.44 8.32 5.96
C ASN A 181 -6.67 8.12 7.26
N ILE A 182 -6.70 6.89 7.80
CA ILE A 182 -5.90 6.55 8.97
C ILE A 182 -4.41 6.79 8.71
N GLY A 183 -3.69 7.30 9.72
CA GLY A 183 -2.28 7.64 9.61
C GLY A 183 -2.00 9.01 8.99
N GLU A 184 -3.02 9.84 8.76
CA GLU A 184 -2.86 11.25 8.40
C GLU A 184 -3.14 12.17 9.60
N ASN A 185 -2.69 13.43 9.51
CA ASN A 185 -2.89 14.42 10.58
C ASN A 185 -4.37 14.71 10.85
N GLU A 186 -5.22 14.53 9.83
CA GLU A 186 -6.65 14.79 9.87
C GLU A 186 -7.39 13.55 9.39
N ASN A 187 -7.32 12.46 10.16
CA ASN A 187 -8.24 11.36 9.94
C ASN A 187 -9.67 11.83 10.23
N VAL A 188 -10.63 11.40 9.40
CA VAL A 188 -12.01 11.81 9.54
C VAL A 188 -12.86 10.59 9.87
N MET A 189 -13.59 10.68 10.98
CA MET A 189 -14.45 9.61 11.47
C MET A 189 -15.89 10.10 11.61
N GLY A 190 -16.83 9.25 11.28
CA GLY A 190 -18.25 9.59 11.34
C GLY A 190 -19.13 8.53 10.69
N LYS A 191 -20.43 8.81 10.69
CA LYS A 191 -21.42 7.98 10.01
C LYS A 191 -21.53 8.42 8.56
N VAL A 192 -21.32 7.50 7.62
CA VAL A 192 -21.49 7.79 6.18
C VAL A 192 -22.96 8.07 5.89
N MET A 193 -23.24 9.17 5.19
CA MET A 193 -24.60 9.53 4.75
C MET A 193 -24.85 9.27 3.26
N GLY A 194 -23.77 9.21 2.48
CA GLY A 194 -23.82 8.93 1.04
C GLY A 194 -22.73 9.67 0.26
N ILE A 195 -22.82 9.58 -1.06
CA ILE A 195 -21.91 10.26 -2.00
C ILE A 195 -22.72 11.25 -2.84
N LYS A 196 -22.27 12.50 -2.93
CA LYS A 196 -22.86 13.53 -3.79
C LYS A 196 -21.77 14.38 -4.44
N ASN A 197 -21.83 14.57 -5.76
CA ASN A 197 -20.89 15.38 -6.52
C ASN A 197 -19.40 15.03 -6.26
N ASN A 198 -19.07 13.74 -6.16
CA ASN A 198 -17.72 13.22 -5.80
C ASN A 198 -17.26 13.54 -4.37
N PHE A 199 -18.16 13.94 -3.48
CA PHE A 199 -17.89 14.06 -2.05
C PHE A 199 -18.65 13.01 -1.25
N VAL A 200 -17.97 12.38 -0.29
CA VAL A 200 -18.59 11.56 0.74
C VAL A 200 -19.02 12.48 1.88
N GLU A 201 -20.29 12.43 2.24
CA GLU A 201 -20.81 13.14 3.41
C GLU A 201 -20.75 12.24 4.65
N LEU A 202 -20.25 12.82 5.74
CA LEU A 202 -20.15 12.19 7.06
C LEU A 202 -20.82 13.05 8.11
N ILE A 203 -21.49 12.40 9.07
CA ILE A 203 -21.90 13.06 10.31
C ILE A 203 -20.90 12.68 11.40
N THR A 204 -20.23 13.69 11.95
CA THR A 204 -19.25 13.52 13.05
C THR A 204 -19.94 13.20 14.38
N ALA A 205 -19.16 12.88 15.41
CA ALA A 205 -19.67 12.65 16.76
C ALA A 205 -20.42 13.88 17.35
N LYS A 206 -20.13 15.08 16.87
CA LYS A 206 -20.80 16.33 17.28
C LYS A 206 -22.09 16.62 16.50
N GLY A 207 -22.41 15.80 15.48
CA GLY A 207 -23.54 16.02 14.59
C GLY A 207 -23.21 16.92 13.39
N ASP A 208 -22.02 17.52 13.33
CA ASP A 208 -21.61 18.39 12.23
C ASP A 208 -21.29 17.58 10.96
N PRO A 209 -21.70 18.06 9.78
CA PRO A 209 -21.38 17.42 8.51
C PRO A 209 -19.93 17.70 8.10
N VAL A 210 -19.28 16.69 7.52
CA VAL A 210 -17.97 16.80 6.87
C VAL A 210 -18.05 16.20 5.47
N TYR A 211 -17.44 16.86 4.51
CA TYR A 211 -17.45 16.46 3.10
C TYR A 211 -16.04 16.13 2.64
N LEU A 212 -15.81 14.88 2.25
CA LEU A 212 -14.51 14.38 1.80
C LEU A 212 -14.53 14.15 0.29
N ASN A 213 -13.58 14.74 -0.44
CA ASN A 213 -13.44 14.43 -1.85
C ASN A 213 -13.02 12.95 -2.02
N LEU A 214 -13.82 12.20 -2.77
CA LEU A 214 -13.68 10.76 -2.98
C LEU A 214 -12.30 10.37 -3.54
N GLN A 215 -11.70 11.22 -4.40
CA GLN A 215 -10.38 10.99 -4.98
C GLN A 215 -9.25 11.11 -3.95
N HIS A 216 -9.48 11.83 -2.85
CA HIS A 216 -8.52 12.03 -1.76
C HIS A 216 -8.70 11.03 -0.61
N ILE A 217 -9.69 10.14 -0.70
CA ILE A 217 -9.85 9.04 0.25
C ILE A 217 -8.88 7.92 -0.11
N LYS A 218 -7.94 7.66 0.80
CA LYS A 218 -6.84 6.72 0.65
C LYS A 218 -7.15 5.38 1.29
N THR A 219 -7.71 5.44 2.50
CA THR A 219 -8.06 4.28 3.32
C THR A 219 -9.45 4.44 3.90
N VAL A 220 -10.17 3.33 3.97
CA VAL A 220 -11.48 3.20 4.64
C VAL A 220 -11.35 2.09 5.65
N HIS A 221 -11.69 2.36 6.89
CA HIS A 221 -11.62 1.43 8.01
C HIS A 221 -13.00 1.26 8.64
N LEU A 222 -13.42 0.01 8.76
CA LEU A 222 -14.61 -0.40 9.50
C LEU A 222 -14.23 -0.58 10.98
N THR A 223 -14.80 0.24 11.86
CA THR A 223 -14.74 0.05 13.32
C THR A 223 -15.61 -1.11 13.78
#